data_AF-A0A7K5YG97-F1
#
_entry.id   AF-A0A7K5YG97-F1
#
_cell.length_a   1.000
_cell.length_b   1.000
_cell.length_c   1.000
_cell.angle_alpha   90.00
_cell.angle_beta   90.00
_cell.angle_gamma   90.00
#
_symmetry.space_group_name_H-M   'P 1'
#
loop_
_entity.id
_entity.type
_entity.pdbx_description
1 polymer ?
#
loop_
_entity_poly.entity_id
_entity_poly.type
_entity_poly.pdbx_seq_one_letter_code
_entity_poly.pdbx_strand_id
1 'polypeptide(L)'
;MRHRVSVQDSALRNGNFSLRIDPVRSEDAGLYEARVAYNMEIKSCQVELGVITVTLSPPSPVVENEPLLLSCNSSHQATLVETRWFHNGHLVPTSGTFCSLHGALCILRPATSDAGSWRCQLRYSNDEIISATYNLQILGFDGPTNPVVYAAAGSAAD
;
A
#
# COMPACT_ATOMS: atom_id res chain seq x y z
N MET A 1 0.42 -20.12 -18.41
CA MET A 1 0.92 -19.33 -17.26
C MET A 1 1.65 -18.11 -17.81
N ARG A 2 1.31 -16.90 -17.36
CA ARG A 2 1.98 -15.67 -17.82
C ARG A 2 3.15 -15.39 -16.88
N HIS A 3 4.34 -15.22 -17.42
CA HIS A 3 5.51 -14.86 -16.63
C HIS A 3 5.32 -13.44 -16.08
N ARG A 4 5.49 -13.24 -14.76
CA ARG A 4 5.48 -11.90 -14.12
C ARG A 4 6.66 -11.04 -14.55
N VAL A 5 7.75 -11.71 -14.95
CA VAL A 5 9.01 -11.11 -15.33
C VAL A 5 9.16 -11.15 -16.84
N SER A 6 9.53 -10.03 -17.45
CA SER A 6 9.72 -9.92 -18.90
C SER A 6 10.80 -8.92 -19.25
N VAL A 7 11.43 -9.17 -20.40
CA VAL A 7 12.29 -8.23 -21.12
C VAL A 7 11.68 -7.98 -22.50
N GLN A 8 11.92 -6.81 -23.09
CA GLN A 8 11.38 -6.47 -24.40
C GLN A 8 12.41 -6.79 -25.49
N ASP A 9 12.27 -7.95 -26.15
CA ASP A 9 13.24 -8.44 -27.14
C ASP A 9 13.53 -7.45 -28.27
N SER A 10 12.49 -6.76 -28.76
CA SER A 10 12.64 -5.72 -29.77
C SER A 10 13.42 -4.51 -29.28
N ALA A 11 13.36 -4.21 -27.98
CA ALA A 11 14.05 -3.07 -27.37
C ALA A 11 15.52 -3.39 -27.06
N LEU A 12 15.87 -4.67 -26.87
CA LEU A 12 17.26 -5.11 -26.68
C LEU A 12 18.16 -4.66 -27.83
N ARG A 13 17.67 -4.74 -29.07
CA ARG A 13 18.39 -4.31 -30.27
C ARG A 13 18.69 -2.81 -30.29
N ASN A 14 17.91 -2.04 -29.54
CA ASN A 14 18.06 -0.59 -29.40
C ASN A 14 18.83 -0.22 -28.12
N GLY A 15 19.44 -1.20 -27.44
CA GLY A 15 20.21 -1.00 -26.21
C GLY A 15 19.37 -0.86 -24.95
N ASN A 16 18.07 -1.17 -24.99
CA ASN A 16 17.22 -1.18 -23.80
C ASN A 16 17.17 -2.59 -23.22
N PHE A 17 17.78 -2.77 -22.05
CA PHE A 17 17.87 -4.04 -21.31
C PHE A 17 17.00 -4.05 -20.04
N SER A 18 15.98 -3.18 -19.97
CA SER A 18 15.14 -3.07 -18.78
C SER A 18 14.37 -4.35 -18.46
N LEU A 19 14.42 -4.73 -17.19
CA LEU A 19 13.60 -5.80 -16.60
C LEU A 19 12.25 -5.24 -16.16
N ARG A 20 11.15 -5.89 -16.54
CA ARG A 20 9.81 -5.58 -16.04
C ARG A 20 9.30 -6.70 -15.16
N ILE A 21 8.85 -6.36 -13.95
CA ILE A 21 8.19 -7.27 -13.01
C ILE A 21 6.77 -6.73 -12.75
N ASP A 22 5.76 -7.53 -13.01
CA ASP A 22 4.35 -7.13 -12.88
C ASP A 22 3.44 -8.34 -12.57
N PRO A 23 2.78 -8.41 -11.40
CA PRO A 23 2.92 -7.51 -10.26
C PRO A 23 4.20 -7.79 -9.44
N VAL A 24 4.71 -6.75 -8.80
CA VAL A 24 5.83 -6.81 -7.84
C VAL A 24 5.34 -7.39 -6.50
N ARG A 25 6.20 -8.19 -5.86
CA ARG A 25 5.98 -8.80 -4.55
C ARG A 25 7.15 -8.51 -3.63
N SER A 26 6.96 -8.68 -2.32
CA SER A 26 8.04 -8.53 -1.33
C SER A 26 9.22 -9.49 -1.58
N GLU A 27 8.93 -10.69 -2.09
CA GLU A 27 9.95 -11.69 -2.47
C GLU A 27 10.82 -11.26 -3.67
N ASP A 28 10.39 -10.27 -4.45
CA ASP A 28 11.17 -9.77 -5.59
C ASP A 28 12.27 -8.78 -5.14
N ALA A 29 12.29 -8.35 -3.86
CA ALA A 29 13.30 -7.43 -3.34
C ALA A 29 14.71 -8.05 -3.34
N GLY A 30 15.72 -7.23 -3.59
CA GLY A 30 17.12 -7.65 -3.52
C GLY A 30 18.00 -7.08 -4.63
N LEU A 31 19.22 -7.60 -4.74
CA LEU A 31 20.21 -7.15 -5.71
C LEU A 31 20.00 -7.82 -7.08
N TYR A 32 19.84 -7.01 -8.11
CA TYR A 32 19.76 -7.42 -9.50
C TYR A 32 21.04 -7.03 -10.23
N GLU A 33 21.50 -7.90 -11.13
CA GLU A 33 22.64 -7.63 -12.00
C GLU A 33 22.23 -7.82 -13.46
N ALA A 34 22.40 -6.77 -14.26
CA ALA A 34 22.31 -6.85 -15.71
C ALA A 34 23.72 -7.06 -16.27
N ARG A 35 23.91 -8.06 -17.12
CA ARG A 35 25.14 -8.31 -17.88
C ARG A 35 24.86 -8.30 -19.37
N VAL A 36 25.56 -7.44 -20.09
CA VAL A 36 25.42 -7.28 -21.54
C VAL A 36 26.78 -7.54 -22.18
N ALA A 37 26.84 -8.55 -23.04
CA ALA A 37 28.00 -8.81 -23.87
C ALA A 37 27.85 -8.10 -25.21
N TYR A 38 28.86 -7.31 -25.60
CA TYR A 38 28.93 -6.66 -26.91
C TYR A 38 30.38 -6.72 -27.42
N ASN A 39 30.56 -7.28 -28.61
CA ASN A 39 31.88 -7.63 -29.17
C ASN A 39 32.69 -8.52 -28.21
N MET A 40 33.81 -8.00 -27.67
CA MET A 40 34.68 -8.67 -26.70
C MET A 40 34.56 -8.06 -25.29
N GLU A 41 33.62 -7.14 -25.07
CA GLU A 41 33.41 -6.47 -23.79
C GLU A 41 32.15 -6.99 -23.10
N ILE A 42 32.21 -7.09 -21.77
CA ILE A 42 31.04 -7.33 -20.92
C ILE A 42 30.82 -6.07 -20.10
N LYS A 43 29.63 -5.50 -20.22
CA LYS A 43 29.17 -4.41 -19.36
C LYS A 43 28.24 -4.99 -18.30
N SER A 44 28.45 -4.60 -17.05
CA SER A 44 27.57 -4.96 -15.93
C SER A 44 26.99 -3.72 -15.27
N CYS A 45 25.78 -3.86 -14.74
CA CYS A 45 25.11 -2.86 -13.93
C CYS A 45 24.38 -3.59 -12.80
N GLN A 46 24.56 -3.11 -11.57
CA GLN A 46 23.86 -3.63 -10.40
C GLN A 46 22.84 -2.61 -9.92
N VAL A 47 21.66 -3.09 -9.54
CA VAL A 47 20.56 -2.30 -9.00
C VAL A 47 19.97 -3.04 -7.82
N GLU A 48 19.79 -2.35 -6.70
CA GLU A 48 19.07 -2.90 -5.55
C GLU A 48 17.58 -2.52 -5.66
N LEU A 49 16.70 -3.52 -5.65
CA LEU A 49 15.26 -3.34 -5.65
C LEU A 49 14.74 -3.39 -4.21
N GLY A 50 14.33 -2.24 -3.68
CA GLY A 50 13.52 -2.14 -2.48
C GLY A 50 12.03 -2.28 -2.80
N VAL A 51 11.28 -3.01 -1.97
CA VAL A 51 9.83 -3.17 -2.09
C VAL A 51 9.16 -2.64 -0.83
N ILE A 52 8.17 -1.76 -1.04
CA ILE A 52 7.33 -1.19 0.01
C ILE A 52 5.88 -1.63 -0.20
N THR A 53 5.23 -2.02 0.89
CA THR A 53 3.85 -2.53 0.89
C THR A 53 3.08 -1.97 2.08
N VAL A 54 1.77 -1.84 1.91
CA VAL A 54 0.85 -1.54 3.01
C VAL A 54 -0.01 -2.77 3.27
N THR A 55 -0.04 -3.21 4.52
CA THR A 55 -0.86 -4.32 4.99
C THR A 55 -1.94 -3.81 5.93
N LEU A 56 -3.11 -4.46 5.88
CA LEU A 56 -4.28 -4.09 6.66
C LEU A 56 -4.64 -5.23 7.63
N SER A 57 -4.94 -4.89 8.87
CA SER A 57 -5.43 -5.82 9.90
C SER A 57 -6.64 -5.20 10.63
N PRO A 58 -7.82 -5.84 10.64
CA PRO A 58 -8.15 -7.10 9.97
C PRO A 58 -8.13 -6.97 8.44
N PRO A 59 -7.99 -8.07 7.67
CA PRO A 59 -8.02 -8.01 6.21
C PRO A 59 -9.32 -7.38 5.67
N SER A 60 -9.22 -6.71 4.53
CA SER A 60 -10.36 -6.09 3.83
C SER A 60 -11.45 -7.13 3.49
N PRO A 61 -12.75 -6.76 3.50
CA PRO A 61 -13.30 -5.44 3.81
C PRO A 61 -13.44 -5.18 5.31
N VAL A 62 -13.20 -3.92 5.72
CA VAL A 62 -13.36 -3.51 7.12
C VAL A 62 -14.77 -2.98 7.34
N VAL A 63 -15.34 -3.21 8.52
CA VAL A 63 -16.67 -2.71 8.88
C VAL A 63 -16.54 -1.41 9.67
N GLU A 64 -17.48 -0.48 9.52
CA GLU A 64 -17.53 0.73 10.34
C GLU A 64 -17.46 0.42 11.84
N ASN A 65 -16.83 1.31 12.61
CA ASN A 65 -16.60 1.21 14.05
C ASN A 65 -15.69 0.07 14.52
N GLU A 66 -15.34 -0.88 13.66
CA GLU A 66 -14.38 -1.93 13.99
C GLU A 66 -12.94 -1.44 13.80
N PRO A 67 -12.11 -1.42 14.86
CA PRO A 67 -10.79 -0.82 14.78
C PRO A 67 -9.91 -1.55 13.78
N LEU A 68 -9.09 -0.78 13.06
CA LEU A 68 -8.16 -1.31 12.06
C LEU A 68 -6.75 -0.75 12.25
N LEU A 69 -5.79 -1.47 11.67
CA LEU A 69 -4.38 -1.11 11.64
C LEU A 69 -3.86 -1.19 10.20
N LEU A 70 -3.31 -0.08 9.72
CA LEU A 70 -2.54 0.02 8.49
C LEU A 70 -1.05 0.02 8.83
N SER A 71 -0.33 -0.99 8.37
CA SER A 71 1.12 -1.12 8.57
C SER A 71 1.85 -0.95 7.25
N CYS A 72 2.91 -0.15 7.24
CA CYS A 72 3.75 0.08 6.08
C CYS A 72 5.05 -0.71 6.26
N ASN A 73 5.26 -1.72 5.43
CA ASN A 73 6.40 -2.62 5.49
C ASN A 73 7.32 -2.36 4.30
N SER A 74 8.62 -2.35 4.53
CA SER A 74 9.63 -2.07 3.52
C SER A 74 10.79 -3.04 3.66
N SER A 75 11.34 -3.49 2.53
CA SER A 75 12.56 -4.30 2.48
C SER A 75 13.84 -3.46 2.55
N HIS A 76 13.71 -2.14 2.65
CA HIS A 76 14.85 -1.24 2.66
C HIS A 76 15.69 -1.41 3.94
N GLN A 77 17.01 -1.54 3.79
CA GLN A 77 17.88 -1.94 4.89
C GLN A 77 18.31 -0.79 5.83
N ALA A 78 18.16 0.46 5.39
CA ALA A 78 18.52 1.61 6.21
C ALA A 78 17.62 1.72 7.46
N THR A 79 18.09 2.45 8.48
CA THR A 79 17.29 2.68 9.70
C THR A 79 16.14 3.63 9.39
N LEU A 80 14.91 3.23 9.75
CA LEU A 80 13.72 4.06 9.61
C LEU A 80 13.77 5.21 10.64
N VAL A 81 13.66 6.45 10.15
CA VAL A 81 13.72 7.66 10.97
C VAL A 81 12.32 8.21 11.25
N GLU A 82 11.44 8.17 10.26
CA GLU A 82 10.11 8.77 10.37
C GLU A 82 9.09 8.02 9.50
N THR A 83 7.86 7.90 9.99
CA THR A 83 6.71 7.43 9.21
C THR A 83 5.62 8.49 9.22
N ARG A 84 5.11 8.82 8.03
CA ARG A 84 3.99 9.75 7.84
C ARG A 84 2.88 9.07 7.08
N TRP A 85 1.65 9.38 7.47
CA TRP A 85 0.44 8.88 6.82
C TRP A 85 -0.36 10.01 6.21
N PHE A 86 -0.91 9.75 5.03
CA PHE A 86 -1.73 10.70 4.32
C PHE A 86 -3.03 10.03 3.89
N HIS A 87 -4.14 10.74 4.05
CA HIS A 87 -5.46 10.33 3.56
C HIS A 87 -5.91 11.32 2.50
N ASN A 88 -6.22 10.81 1.30
CA ASN A 88 -6.65 11.61 0.16
C ASN A 88 -5.75 12.83 -0.14
N GLY A 89 -4.44 12.70 0.09
CA GLY A 89 -3.47 13.79 -0.14
C GLY A 89 -3.08 14.58 1.10
N HIS A 90 -3.89 14.55 2.17
CA HIS A 90 -3.69 15.36 3.36
C HIS A 90 -2.94 14.60 4.44
N LEU A 91 -2.00 15.26 5.12
CA LEU A 91 -1.26 14.67 6.24
C LEU A 91 -2.23 14.39 7.40
N VAL A 92 -2.17 13.17 7.93
CA VAL A 92 -3.05 12.75 9.02
C VAL A 92 -2.37 13.06 10.36
N PRO A 93 -2.95 13.93 11.20
CA PRO A 93 -2.44 14.16 12.54
C PRO A 93 -2.72 12.93 13.41
N THR A 94 -1.73 12.47 14.17
CA THR A 94 -1.91 11.40 15.16
C THR A 94 -2.54 11.98 16.43
N SER A 95 -3.85 12.15 16.42
CA SER A 95 -4.66 12.60 17.55
C SER A 95 -6.12 12.17 17.37
N GLY A 96 -6.82 11.91 18.48
CA GLY A 96 -8.24 11.54 18.46
C GLY A 96 -8.50 10.16 17.85
N THR A 97 -9.15 10.12 16.68
CA THR A 97 -9.55 8.88 15.98
C THR A 97 -8.38 8.08 15.41
N PHE A 98 -7.24 8.76 15.20
CA PHE A 98 -6.03 8.20 14.62
C PHE A 98 -4.92 8.13 15.67
N CYS A 99 -4.29 6.97 15.83
CA CYS A 99 -3.09 6.83 16.65
C CYS A 99 -1.97 6.11 15.91
N SER A 100 -0.73 6.34 16.35
CA SER A 100 0.47 5.71 15.80
C SER A 100 0.96 4.63 16.76
N LEU A 101 1.14 3.41 16.25
CA LEU A 101 1.67 2.27 16.97
C LEU A 101 2.90 1.75 16.24
N HIS A 102 4.10 2.08 16.74
CA HIS A 102 5.37 1.70 16.12
C HIS A 102 5.46 2.08 14.62
N GLY A 103 4.90 3.23 14.23
CA GLY A 103 4.85 3.71 12.83
C GLY A 103 3.65 3.21 12.01
N ALA A 104 2.94 2.20 12.49
CA ALA A 104 1.65 1.81 11.91
C ALA A 104 0.55 2.80 12.31
N LEU A 105 -0.43 3.01 11.43
CA LEU A 105 -1.58 3.86 11.68
C LEU A 105 -2.76 3.01 12.16
N CYS A 106 -3.28 3.31 13.34
CA CYS A 106 -4.50 2.73 13.84
C CYS A 106 -5.67 3.72 13.71
N ILE A 107 -6.80 3.23 13.19
CA ILE A 107 -8.06 3.96 13.13
C ILE A 107 -9.00 3.27 14.12
N LEU A 108 -9.32 3.95 15.22
CA LEU A 108 -10.04 3.35 16.36
C LEU A 108 -11.53 3.18 16.10
N ARG A 109 -12.12 4.09 15.33
CA ARG A 109 -13.54 4.12 14.98
C ARG A 109 -13.68 4.54 13.51
N PRO A 110 -13.37 3.64 12.57
CA PRO A 110 -13.44 3.97 11.16
C PRO A 110 -14.88 4.26 10.73
N ALA A 111 -15.05 5.31 9.93
CA ALA A 111 -16.30 5.66 9.27
C ALA A 111 -16.15 5.50 7.75
N THR A 112 -17.26 5.41 7.02
CA THR A 112 -17.27 5.40 5.55
C THR A 112 -16.50 6.57 4.92
N SER A 113 -16.40 7.71 5.60
CA SER A 113 -15.56 8.84 5.17
C SER A 113 -14.05 8.56 5.18
N ASP A 114 -13.59 7.58 5.95
CA ASP A 114 -12.19 7.17 6.03
C ASP A 114 -11.78 6.25 4.87
N ALA A 115 -12.73 5.82 4.03
CA ALA A 115 -12.44 5.04 2.84
C ALA A 115 -11.60 5.85 1.82
N GLY A 116 -10.99 5.15 0.86
CA GLY A 116 -10.21 5.77 -0.21
C GLY A 116 -8.71 5.63 -0.03
N SER A 117 -7.96 6.62 -0.53
CA SER A 117 -6.52 6.50 -0.74
C SER A 117 -5.71 6.84 0.51
N TRP A 118 -5.03 5.85 1.05
CA TRP A 118 -4.11 5.97 2.18
C TRP A 118 -2.67 5.79 1.70
N ARG A 119 -1.80 6.76 1.95
CA ARG A 119 -0.39 6.70 1.56
C ARG A 119 0.49 6.74 2.79
N CYS A 120 1.35 5.74 2.94
CA CYS A 120 2.47 5.83 3.87
C CYS A 120 3.69 6.44 3.18
N GLN A 121 4.44 7.25 3.91
CA GLN A 121 5.73 7.79 3.51
C GLN A 121 6.74 7.45 4.60
N LEU A 122 7.81 6.76 4.22
CA LEU A 122 8.90 6.36 5.10
C LEU A 122 10.13 7.20 4.76
N ARG A 123 10.74 7.79 5.78
CA ARG A 123 12.04 8.48 5.67
C ARG A 123 13.11 7.69 6.39
N TYR A 124 14.21 7.43 5.71
CA TYR A 124 15.32 6.64 6.21
C TYR A 124 16.56 7.48 6.56
N SER A 125 17.50 6.86 7.28
CA SER A 125 18.75 7.49 7.72
C SER A 125 19.71 7.84 6.59
N ASN A 126 19.54 7.24 5.41
CA ASN A 126 20.27 7.55 4.19
C ASN A 126 19.59 8.67 3.35
N ASP A 127 18.66 9.41 3.96
CA ASP A 127 17.83 10.46 3.35
C ASP A 127 16.90 10.00 2.22
N GLU A 128 16.74 8.69 2.04
CA GLU A 128 15.78 8.14 1.10
C GLU A 128 14.36 8.27 1.63
N ILE A 129 13.45 8.67 0.72
CA ILE A 129 12.02 8.81 1.00
C ILE A 129 11.27 7.92 0.03
N ILE A 130 10.60 6.91 0.56
CA ILE A 130 9.79 5.96 -0.21
C ILE A 130 8.34 6.01 0.26
N SER A 131 7.41 5.61 -0.60
CA SER A 131 5.99 5.61 -0.28
C SER A 131 5.23 4.50 -0.96
N ALA A 132 4.15 4.04 -0.30
CA ALA A 132 3.19 3.12 -0.88
C ALA A 132 1.77 3.64 -0.62
N THR A 133 0.87 3.32 -1.54
CA THR A 133 -0.54 3.69 -1.44
C THR A 133 -1.40 2.44 -1.33
N TYR A 134 -2.40 2.50 -0.46
CA TYR A 134 -3.40 1.48 -0.23
C TYR A 134 -4.79 2.10 -0.37
N ASN A 135 -5.68 1.44 -1.10
CA ASN A 135 -7.06 1.89 -1.23
C ASN A 135 -7.94 1.16 -0.21
N LEU A 136 -8.31 1.86 0.87
CA LEU A 136 -9.11 1.31 1.96
C LEU A 136 -10.58 1.26 1.59
N GLN A 137 -11.22 0.13 1.87
CA GLN A 137 -12.65 -0.08 1.73
C GLN A 137 -13.28 -0.28 3.10
N ILE A 138 -14.34 0.47 3.38
CA ILE A 138 -15.09 0.39 4.63
C ILE A 138 -16.55 0.10 4.27
N LEU A 139 -17.10 -0.96 4.87
CA LEU A 139 -18.50 -1.34 4.79
C LEU A 139 -19.25 -0.63 5.91
N GLY A 140 -20.09 0.33 5.51
CA GLY A 140 -21.05 0.99 6.39
C GLY A 140 -22.49 0.64 6.04
N PHE A 141 -23.41 1.12 6.85
CA PHE A 141 -24.84 1.06 6.54
C PHE A 141 -25.24 2.26 5.68
N ASP A 142 -25.92 2.01 4.56
CA ASP A 142 -26.50 3.06 3.68
C ASP A 142 -27.86 3.58 4.19
N GLY A 143 -28.29 3.13 5.38
CA GLY A 143 -29.55 3.52 6.01
C GLY A 143 -29.39 4.70 6.97
N PRO A 144 -30.48 5.40 7.32
CA PRO A 144 -30.43 6.43 8.36
C PRO A 144 -29.96 5.82 9.68
N THR A 145 -29.13 6.56 10.43
CA THR A 145 -28.62 6.13 11.75
C THR A 145 -29.73 5.83 12.76
N ASN A 146 -30.93 6.39 12.57
CA ASN A 146 -32.13 6.09 13.34
C ASN A 146 -33.36 6.00 12.40
N PRO A 147 -33.65 4.82 11.81
CA PRO A 147 -34.84 4.65 10.98
C PRO A 147 -36.09 4.74 11.85
N VAL A 148 -37.00 5.63 11.49
CA VAL A 148 -38.36 5.62 12.05
C VAL A 148 -39.26 4.91 11.06
N VAL A 149 -39.81 3.77 11.48
CA VAL A 149 -40.72 2.97 10.66
C VAL A 149 -42.14 3.13 11.23
N TYR A 150 -43.05 3.62 10.40
CA TYR A 150 -44.48 3.66 10.73
C TYR A 150 -45.17 2.47 10.08
N ALA A 151 -45.97 1.74 10.85
CA ALA A 151 -46.79 0.64 10.35
C ALA A 151 -48.25 0.85 10.77
N ALA A 152 -49.18 0.33 9.97
CA ALA A 152 -50.60 0.36 10.30
C ALA A 152 -50.92 -0.63 11.44
N ALA A 153 -51.96 -0.34 12.22
CA ALA A 153 -52.40 -1.22 13.30
C ALA A 153 -52.76 -2.62 12.76
N GLY A 154 -52.12 -3.66 13.31
CA GLY A 154 -52.30 -5.05 12.87
C GLY A 154 -51.31 -5.54 11.81
N SER A 155 -50.33 -4.74 11.43
CA SER A 155 -49.25 -5.19 10.53
C SER A 155 -48.35 -6.22 11.23
N ALA A 156 -47.89 -7.23 10.49
CA ALA A 156 -46.88 -8.17 10.98
C ALA A 156 -45.57 -7.42 11.24
N ALA A 157 -44.99 -7.63 12.41
CA ALA A 157 -43.63 -7.21 12.71
C ALA A 157 -42.72 -8.38 12.29
N ASP A 158 -42.05 -8.24 11.15
CA ASP A 158 -40.91 -9.09 10.77
C ASP A 158 -39.60 -8.39 11.15
#